data_AF-A0A936C6F4-F1
#
_entry.id   AF-A0A936C6F4-F1
#
_cell.length_a   1.000
_cell.length_b   1.000
_cell.length_c   1.000
_cell.angle_alpha   90.00
_cell.angle_beta   90.00
_cell.angle_gamma   90.00
#
_symmetry.space_group_name_H-M   'P 1'
#
loop_
_entity.id
_entity.type
_entity.pdbx_description
1 polymer ?
#
loop_
_entity_poly.entity_id
_entity_poly.type
_entity_poly.pdbx_seq_one_letter_code
_entity_poly.pdbx_strand_id
1 'polypeptide(L)'
;MNDHQEASAVGAHASAALEDIFSALDPDLREAVGRMIGEDAPALAEQFYSVLLHDEEAKGYLSHDVVNRRLRASLQRWITQLFNFEDVDFAGVISKQIEVGAVHARIKLAPHMMAMGMRVLTGGMRRVVDRMPLPPDQALRVHLYVTDLMHLADGLIMSAFVRELQKAVRNDKHYRMTGLRQDISLERERQRAARPIGSTGCCSRYTPDPAWAASSTWRNPSSAPGSSTSHNCCSTSTTILSRCSTPWTKSIA
;
A
#
# COMPACT_ATOMS: atom_id res chain seq x y z
N MET A 1 2.47 -20.25 3.82
CA MET A 1 2.05 -19.68 5.13
C MET A 1 0.82 -18.84 4.86
N ASN A 2 -0.32 -19.11 5.50
CA ASN A 2 -1.54 -18.33 5.27
C ASN A 2 -1.47 -16.99 6.03
N ASP A 3 -1.97 -15.90 5.43
CA ASP A 3 -2.05 -14.55 6.04
C ASP A 3 -2.69 -14.57 7.45
N HIS A 4 -3.61 -15.50 7.70
CA HIS A 4 -4.29 -15.70 8.99
C HIS A 4 -3.37 -16.27 10.08
N GLN A 5 -2.40 -17.12 9.74
CA GLN A 5 -1.45 -17.69 10.71
C GLN A 5 -0.41 -16.65 11.16
N GLU A 6 0.02 -15.79 10.24
CA GLU A 6 0.98 -14.72 10.53
C GLU A 6 0.34 -13.63 11.41
N ALA A 7 -0.91 -13.25 11.13
CA ALA A 7 -1.65 -12.30 11.97
C ALA A 7 -1.90 -12.83 13.40
N SER A 8 -2.20 -14.12 13.54
CA SER A 8 -2.39 -14.76 14.85
C SER A 8 -1.09 -14.82 15.66
N ALA A 9 0.03 -15.15 15.01
CA ALA A 9 1.34 -15.18 15.65
C ALA A 9 1.79 -13.79 16.13
N VAL A 10 1.60 -12.75 15.30
CA VAL A 10 1.94 -11.36 15.67
C VAL A 10 1.11 -10.89 16.86
N GLY A 11 -0.18 -11.23 16.91
CA GLY A 11 -1.05 -10.93 18.05
C GLY A 11 -0.55 -11.59 19.35
N ALA A 12 -0.17 -12.88 19.29
CA ALA A 12 0.32 -13.61 20.46
C ALA A 12 1.63 -13.04 21.02
N HIS A 13 2.60 -12.71 20.15
CA HIS A 13 3.86 -12.09 20.59
C HIS A 13 3.64 -10.69 21.18
N ALA A 14 2.72 -9.91 20.60
CA ALA A 14 2.39 -8.59 21.12
C ALA A 14 1.68 -8.64 22.48
N SER A 15 0.79 -9.61 22.70
CA SER A 15 0.14 -9.82 24.00
C SER A 15 1.16 -10.20 25.08
N ALA A 16 2.08 -11.12 24.79
CA ALA A 16 3.14 -11.49 25.72
C ALA A 16 4.05 -10.30 26.07
N ALA A 17 4.44 -9.51 25.06
CA ALA A 17 5.24 -8.31 25.29
C ALA A 17 4.50 -7.25 26.14
N LEU A 18 3.19 -7.07 25.93
CA LEU A 18 2.37 -6.19 26.77
C LEU A 18 2.33 -6.69 28.22
N GLU A 19 2.15 -8.00 28.42
CA GLU A 19 2.13 -8.61 29.75
C GLU A 19 3.47 -8.43 30.48
N ASP A 20 4.59 -8.62 29.79
CA ASP A 20 5.93 -8.41 30.33
C ASP A 20 6.16 -6.94 30.73
N ILE A 21 5.78 -5.99 29.87
CA ILE A 21 5.87 -4.55 30.15
C ILE A 21 4.98 -4.17 31.35
N PHE A 22 3.79 -4.75 31.43
CA PHE A 22 2.83 -4.44 32.48
C PHE A 22 3.22 -5.07 33.83
N SER A 23 3.84 -6.24 33.83
CA SER A 23 4.32 -6.87 35.06
C SER A 23 5.62 -6.25 35.59
N ALA A 24 6.32 -5.44 34.79
CA ALA A 24 7.56 -4.78 35.18
C ALA A 24 7.39 -3.62 36.18
N LEU A 25 6.18 -3.09 36.35
CA LEU A 25 5.88 -1.95 37.22
C LEU A 25 4.74 -2.27 38.19
N ASP A 26 4.88 -1.83 39.45
CA ASP A 26 3.84 -2.00 40.46
C ASP A 26 2.51 -1.37 39.99
N PRO A 27 1.35 -2.02 40.23
CA PRO A 27 0.06 -1.52 39.75
C PRO A 27 -0.26 -0.09 40.18
N ASP A 28 0.01 0.28 41.43
CA ASP A 28 -0.24 1.64 41.96
C ASP A 28 0.64 2.68 41.26
N LEU A 29 1.91 2.34 40.99
CA LEU A 29 2.83 3.22 40.31
C LEU A 29 2.45 3.37 38.82
N ARG A 30 2.00 2.28 38.19
CA ARG A 30 1.46 2.32 36.83
C ARG A 30 0.21 3.19 36.74
N GLU A 31 -0.72 3.09 37.69
CA GLU A 31 -1.91 3.94 37.73
C GLU A 31 -1.53 5.42 37.90
N ALA A 32 -0.56 5.72 38.78
CA ALA A 32 -0.06 7.09 38.97
C ALA A 32 0.58 7.65 37.68
N VAL A 33 1.35 6.84 36.96
CA VAL A 33 1.93 7.20 35.66
C VAL A 33 0.83 7.45 34.62
N GLY A 34 -0.16 6.56 34.53
CA GLY A 34 -1.27 6.68 33.59
C GLY A 34 -2.12 7.93 33.85
N ARG A 35 -2.38 8.25 35.12
CA ARG A 35 -3.06 9.49 35.53
C ARG A 35 -2.26 10.72 35.11
N MET A 36 -0.97 10.75 35.42
CA MET A 36 -0.13 11.91 35.11
C MET A 36 0.01 12.15 33.60
N ILE A 37 0.27 11.09 32.82
CA ILE A 37 0.32 11.17 31.36
C ILE A 37 -1.04 11.58 30.78
N GLY A 38 -2.14 11.10 31.38
CA GLY A 38 -3.51 11.48 31.00
C GLY A 38 -3.80 12.97 31.22
N GLU A 39 -3.38 13.53 32.36
CA GLU A 39 -3.49 14.96 32.67
C GLU A 39 -2.66 15.84 31.72
N ASP A 40 -1.47 15.36 31.32
CA ASP A 40 -0.59 16.06 30.37
C ASP A 40 -0.96 15.81 28.89
N ALA A 41 -1.90 14.91 28.59
CA ALA A 41 -2.26 14.56 27.21
C ALA A 41 -2.62 15.77 26.33
N PRO A 42 -3.34 16.80 26.81
CA PRO A 42 -3.58 18.02 26.02
C PRO A 42 -2.29 18.77 25.64
N ALA A 43 -1.34 18.90 26.58
CA ALA A 43 -0.07 19.56 26.35
C ALA A 43 0.84 18.75 25.41
N LEU A 44 0.86 17.42 25.57
CA LEU A 44 1.56 16.50 24.67
C LEU A 44 1.01 16.59 23.24
N ALA A 45 -0.31 16.63 23.08
CA ALA A 45 -0.94 16.80 21.77
C ALA A 45 -0.62 18.16 21.15
N GLU A 46 -0.61 19.25 21.92
CA GLU A 46 -0.24 20.56 21.41
C GLU A 46 1.22 20.60 20.94
N GLN A 47 2.13 20.04 21.73
CA GLN A 47 3.53 19.91 21.35
C GLN A 47 3.68 19.09 20.06
N PHE A 48 2.97 17.97 19.95
CA PHE A 48 2.98 17.12 18.76
C PHE A 48 2.59 17.90 17.50
N TYR A 49 1.42 18.54 17.49
CA TYR A 49 0.97 19.26 16.32
C TYR A 49 1.76 20.54 16.06
N SER A 50 2.29 21.20 17.10
CA SER A 50 3.20 22.33 16.93
C SER A 50 4.43 21.89 16.14
N VAL A 51 5.08 20.79 16.51
CA VAL A 51 6.25 20.27 15.76
C VAL A 51 5.87 19.86 14.34
N LEU A 52 4.78 19.11 14.16
CA LEU A 52 4.37 18.67 12.81
C LEU A 52 3.97 19.85 11.91
N LEU A 53 3.37 20.92 12.44
CA LEU A 53 3.01 22.10 11.63
C LEU A 53 4.22 22.91 11.15
N HIS A 54 5.42 22.70 11.70
CA HIS A 54 6.64 23.31 11.18
C HIS A 54 7.22 22.55 9.98
N ASP A 55 6.74 21.33 9.72
CA ASP A 55 7.13 20.53 8.57
C ASP A 55 6.20 20.84 7.37
N GLU A 56 6.78 21.30 6.26
CA GLU A 56 6.03 21.72 5.06
C GLU A 56 5.20 20.59 4.45
N GLU A 57 5.67 19.34 4.52
CA GLU A 57 4.94 18.20 3.99
C GLU A 57 3.77 17.83 4.91
N ALA A 58 3.95 17.95 6.24
CA ALA A 58 2.90 17.69 7.21
C ALA A 58 1.77 18.74 7.20
N LYS A 59 2.07 20.02 6.86
CA LYS A 59 1.06 21.07 6.68
C LYS A 59 -0.01 20.69 5.66
N GLY A 60 0.36 19.97 4.59
CA GLY A 60 -0.58 19.51 3.57
C GLY A 60 -1.71 18.64 4.13
N TYR A 61 -1.42 17.80 5.14
CA TYR A 61 -2.39 16.94 5.80
C TYR A 61 -3.21 17.65 6.89
N LEU A 62 -2.70 18.76 7.44
CA LEU A 62 -3.23 19.43 8.64
C LEU A 62 -3.98 20.74 8.35
N SER A 63 -4.07 21.16 7.08
CA SER A 63 -4.48 22.48 6.61
C SER A 63 -5.93 22.94 6.91
N HIS A 64 -6.74 22.14 7.62
CA HIS A 64 -8.11 22.49 7.96
C HIS A 64 -8.33 22.50 9.48
N ASP A 65 -8.68 23.65 10.07
CA ASP A 65 -8.84 23.84 11.52
C ASP A 65 -9.76 22.81 12.19
N VAL A 66 -10.84 22.42 11.52
CA VAL A 66 -11.78 21.39 11.99
C VAL A 66 -11.12 20.01 12.08
N VAL A 67 -10.26 19.67 11.10
CA VAL A 67 -9.47 18.43 11.13
C VAL A 67 -8.46 18.51 12.27
N ASN A 68 -7.79 19.65 12.41
CA ASN A 68 -6.78 19.87 13.43
C ASN A 68 -7.32 19.71 14.87
N ARG A 69 -8.53 20.22 15.16
CA ARG A 69 -9.21 20.04 16.46
C ARG A 69 -9.61 18.59 16.73
N ARG A 70 -10.17 17.90 15.73
CA ARG A 70 -10.58 16.49 15.87
C ARG A 70 -9.37 15.57 16.05
N LEU A 71 -8.29 15.84 15.34
CA LEU A 71 -7.03 15.11 15.42
C LEU A 71 -6.39 15.25 16.81
N ARG A 72 -6.30 16.47 17.35
CA ARG A 72 -5.88 16.72 18.75
C ARG A 72 -6.69 15.91 19.75
N ALA A 73 -8.01 15.96 19.68
CA ALA A 73 -8.87 15.20 20.58
C ALA A 73 -8.69 13.68 20.42
N SER A 74 -8.45 13.20 19.19
CA SER A 74 -8.18 11.79 18.93
C SER A 74 -6.85 11.33 19.50
N LEU A 75 -5.80 12.15 19.37
CA LEU A 75 -4.48 11.87 19.92
C LEU A 75 -4.51 11.84 21.45
N GLN A 76 -5.20 12.81 22.08
CA GLN A 76 -5.39 12.82 23.53
C GLN A 76 -6.06 11.53 24.02
N ARG A 77 -7.17 11.14 23.38
CA ARG A 77 -7.85 9.87 23.71
C ARG A 77 -6.94 8.66 23.52
N TRP A 78 -6.15 8.63 22.45
CA TRP A 78 -5.21 7.53 22.19
C TRP A 78 -4.14 7.44 23.29
N ILE A 79 -3.56 8.58 23.70
CA ILE A 79 -2.60 8.63 24.82
C ILE A 79 -3.25 8.09 26.10
N THR A 80 -4.43 8.60 26.47
CA THR A 80 -5.12 8.14 27.68
C THR A 80 -5.45 6.65 27.61
N GLN A 81 -5.94 6.15 26.48
CA GLN A 81 -6.27 4.72 26.33
C GLN A 81 -5.05 3.81 26.38
N LEU A 82 -3.89 4.27 25.90
CA LEU A 82 -2.66 3.48 25.92
C LEU A 82 -2.14 3.26 27.35
N PHE A 83 -2.26 4.28 28.21
CA PHE A 83 -1.72 4.24 29.57
C PHE A 83 -2.75 3.98 30.67
N ASN A 84 -4.05 4.11 30.37
CA ASN A 84 -5.13 3.95 31.32
C ASN A 84 -6.20 3.00 30.77
N PHE A 85 -5.87 1.71 30.73
CA PHE A 85 -6.85 0.65 30.46
C PHE A 85 -7.04 -0.22 31.70
N GLU A 86 -8.30 -0.40 32.08
CA GLU A 86 -8.73 -1.28 33.17
C GLU A 86 -8.38 -2.75 32.85
N ASP A 87 -8.19 -3.54 33.91
CA ASP A 87 -7.90 -4.99 33.93
C ASP A 87 -7.75 -5.66 32.55
N VAL A 88 -6.52 -5.60 32.02
CA VAL A 88 -5.91 -6.59 31.12
C VAL A 88 -6.65 -6.85 29.79
N ASP A 89 -7.36 -5.87 29.19
CA ASP A 89 -7.79 -6.00 27.78
C ASP A 89 -6.63 -5.74 26.80
N PHE A 90 -5.62 -6.62 26.82
CA PHE A 90 -4.48 -6.54 25.90
C PHE A 90 -4.90 -6.66 24.44
N ALA A 91 -5.92 -7.46 24.16
CA ALA A 91 -6.45 -7.62 22.81
C ALA A 91 -7.03 -6.30 22.27
N GLY A 92 -7.78 -5.57 23.10
CA GLY A 92 -8.31 -4.25 22.79
C GLY A 92 -7.21 -3.23 22.51
N VAL A 93 -6.16 -3.20 23.35
CA VAL A 93 -5.00 -2.32 23.19
C VAL A 93 -4.28 -2.58 21.87
N ILE A 94 -4.01 -3.85 21.56
CA ILE A 94 -3.36 -4.26 20.29
C ILE A 94 -4.24 -3.89 19.10
N SER A 95 -5.54 -4.21 19.17
CA SER A 95 -6.51 -3.91 18.11
C SER A 95 -6.54 -2.41 17.81
N LYS A 96 -6.45 -1.57 18.84
CA LYS A 96 -6.42 -0.12 18.66
C LYS A 96 -5.18 0.36 17.90
N GLN A 97 -4.01 -0.19 18.19
CA GLN A 97 -2.78 0.15 17.47
C GLN A 97 -2.85 -0.28 16.00
N ILE A 98 -3.43 -1.45 15.74
CA ILE A 98 -3.67 -1.95 14.38
C ILE A 98 -4.62 -1.02 13.61
N GLU A 99 -5.70 -0.57 14.24
CA GLU A 99 -6.65 0.39 13.66
C GLU A 99 -5.94 1.69 13.29
N VAL A 100 -5.14 2.24 14.21
CA VAL A 100 -4.37 3.47 14.00
C VAL A 100 -3.43 3.32 12.81
N GLY A 101 -2.67 2.22 12.71
CA GLY A 101 -1.80 1.95 11.56
C GLY A 101 -2.57 1.85 10.24
N ALA A 102 -3.73 1.22 10.25
CA ALA A 102 -4.58 1.11 9.07
C ALA A 102 -5.13 2.47 8.61
N VAL A 103 -5.52 3.35 9.53
CA VAL A 103 -5.96 4.72 9.21
C VAL A 103 -4.82 5.51 8.56
N HIS A 104 -3.60 5.44 9.12
CA HIS A 104 -2.43 6.12 8.56
C HIS A 104 -2.06 5.61 7.17
N ALA A 105 -2.20 4.31 6.91
CA ALA A 105 -1.96 3.74 5.58
C ALA A 105 -2.98 4.24 4.54
N ARG A 106 -4.26 4.37 4.92
CA ARG A 106 -5.33 4.84 4.03
C ARG A 106 -5.12 6.28 3.57
N ILE A 107 -4.67 7.15 4.47
CA ILE A 107 -4.31 8.54 4.13
C ILE A 107 -2.92 8.66 3.49
N LYS A 108 -2.21 7.54 3.31
CA LYS A 108 -0.85 7.47 2.77
C LYS A 108 0.13 8.39 3.50
N LEU A 109 0.04 8.43 4.83
CA LEU A 109 0.98 9.20 5.64
C LEU A 109 2.40 8.70 5.35
N ALA A 110 3.34 9.63 5.16
CA ALA A 110 4.73 9.28 4.95
C ALA A 110 5.31 8.59 6.21
N PRO A 111 6.02 7.45 6.10
CA PRO A 111 6.51 6.71 7.26
C PRO A 111 7.44 7.53 8.18
N HIS A 112 8.23 8.43 7.59
CA HIS A 112 9.13 9.29 8.35
C HIS A 112 8.37 10.28 9.26
N MET A 113 7.18 10.75 8.86
CA MET A 113 6.32 11.60 9.69
C MET A 113 5.77 10.84 10.89
N MET A 114 5.39 9.58 10.69
CA MET A 114 4.94 8.72 11.77
C MET A 114 6.05 8.52 12.81
N ALA A 115 7.27 8.19 12.35
CA ALA A 115 8.44 8.07 13.22
C ALA A 115 8.77 9.38 13.95
N MET A 116 8.68 10.51 13.27
CA MET A 116 8.85 11.83 13.90
C MET A 116 7.82 12.07 14.99
N GLY A 117 6.54 11.78 14.71
CA GLY A 117 5.45 11.91 15.67
C GLY A 117 5.66 11.06 16.92
N MET A 118 6.03 9.79 16.75
CA MET A 118 6.33 8.88 17.86
C MET A 118 7.49 9.39 18.70
N ARG A 119 8.57 9.87 18.07
CA ARG A 119 9.71 10.48 18.77
C ARG A 119 9.28 11.68 19.63
N VAL A 120 8.42 12.56 19.10
CA VAL A 120 7.93 13.74 19.83
C VAL A 120 7.10 13.32 21.05
N LEU A 121 6.19 12.36 20.89
CA LEU A 121 5.37 11.85 21.99
C LEU A 121 6.21 11.20 23.08
N THR A 122 7.08 10.25 22.72
CA THR A 122 7.94 9.56 23.69
C THR A 122 8.85 10.55 24.44
N GLY A 123 9.42 11.53 23.74
CA GLY A 123 10.21 12.59 24.38
C GLY A 123 9.38 13.48 25.31
N GLY A 124 8.13 13.77 24.94
CA GLY A 124 7.17 14.50 25.79
C GLY A 124 6.84 13.73 27.05
N MET A 125 6.49 12.45 26.93
CA MET A 125 6.15 11.59 28.07
C MET A 125 7.35 11.41 29.01
N ARG A 126 8.58 11.32 28.50
CA ARG A 126 9.78 11.31 29.36
C ARG A 126 9.90 12.57 30.21
N ARG A 127 9.64 13.75 29.64
CA ARG A 127 9.60 15.02 30.40
C ARG A 127 8.47 15.06 31.43
N VAL A 128 7.37 14.38 31.17
CA VAL A 128 6.29 14.21 32.17
C VAL A 128 6.82 13.40 33.36
N VAL A 129 7.48 12.27 33.09
CA VAL A 129 8.08 11.41 34.12
C VAL A 129 9.15 12.17 34.93
N ASP A 130 9.97 13.00 34.30
CA ASP A 130 11.00 13.80 34.96
C ASP A 130 10.44 14.77 36.02
N ARG A 131 9.15 15.14 35.91
CA ARG A 131 8.46 16.03 36.87
C ARG A 131 7.83 15.29 38.04
N MET A 132 7.76 13.96 37.98
CA MET A 132 7.18 13.17 39.06
C MET A 132 8.15 13.12 40.25
N PRO A 133 7.68 13.25 41.50
CA PRO A 133 8.52 13.18 42.69
C PRO A 133 8.85 11.73 43.04
N LEU A 134 9.59 11.05 42.17
CA LEU A 134 9.96 9.63 42.31
C LEU A 134 11.42 9.46 42.76
N PRO A 135 11.72 8.43 43.56
CA PRO A 135 13.10 7.97 43.76
C PRO A 135 13.80 7.64 42.43
N PRO A 136 15.13 7.81 42.31
CA PRO A 136 15.85 7.60 41.05
C PRO A 136 15.66 6.20 40.42
N ASP A 137 15.56 5.17 41.25
CA ASP A 137 15.33 3.79 40.81
C ASP A 137 13.92 3.59 40.25
N GLN A 138 12.90 4.19 40.88
CA GLN A 138 11.52 4.16 40.38
C GLN A 138 11.38 4.99 39.10
N ALA A 139 12.00 6.17 39.05
CA ALA A 139 12.00 7.02 37.85
C ALA A 139 12.57 6.25 36.64
N LEU A 140 13.69 5.54 36.79
CA LEU A 140 14.26 4.71 35.74
C LEU A 140 13.27 3.63 35.26
N ARG A 141 12.63 2.90 36.18
CA ARG A 141 11.63 1.87 35.82
C ARG A 141 10.44 2.47 35.07
N VAL A 142 9.98 3.64 35.48
CA VAL A 142 8.90 4.36 34.80
C VAL A 142 9.34 4.80 33.40
N HIS A 143 10.56 5.31 33.23
CA HIS A 143 11.07 5.67 31.90
C HIS A 143 11.16 4.47 30.96
N LEU A 144 11.60 3.31 31.47
CA LEU A 144 11.64 2.07 30.71
C LEU A 144 10.23 1.63 30.33
N TYR A 145 9.31 1.55 31.29
CA TYR A 145 7.90 1.22 31.07
C TYR A 145 7.26 2.08 29.98
N VAL A 146 7.37 3.41 30.09
CA VAL A 146 6.82 4.36 29.11
C VAL A 146 7.46 4.18 27.73
N THR A 147 8.78 4.01 27.68
CA THR A 147 9.51 3.86 26.43
C THR A 147 9.15 2.55 25.73
N ASP A 148 9.11 1.45 26.46
CA ASP A 148 8.84 0.12 25.92
C ASP A 148 7.40 0.01 25.44
N LEU A 149 6.44 0.55 26.20
CA LEU A 149 5.04 0.61 25.78
C LEU A 149 4.87 1.42 24.49
N MET A 150 5.54 2.57 24.39
CA MET A 150 5.51 3.40 23.19
C MET A 150 6.18 2.72 21.98
N HIS A 151 7.30 2.02 22.18
CA HIS A 151 7.95 1.25 21.12
C HIS A 151 7.08 0.08 20.63
N LEU A 152 6.41 -0.63 21.56
CA LEU A 152 5.49 -1.70 21.19
C LEU A 152 4.31 -1.15 20.39
N ALA A 153 3.74 -0.02 20.82
CA ALA A 153 2.68 0.66 20.08
C ALA A 153 3.15 1.08 18.67
N ASP A 154 4.33 1.70 18.54
CA ASP A 154 4.92 2.08 17.25
C ASP A 154 5.09 0.86 16.33
N GLY A 155 5.65 -0.24 16.86
CA GLY A 155 5.85 -1.48 16.10
C GLY A 155 4.54 -2.08 15.59
N LEU A 156 3.49 -2.07 16.41
CA LEU A 156 2.15 -2.53 16.03
C LEU A 156 1.52 -1.66 14.95
N ILE A 157 1.59 -0.33 15.12
CA ILE A 157 1.11 0.65 14.15
C ILE A 157 1.85 0.47 12.81
N MET A 158 3.18 0.40 12.83
CA MET A 158 4.01 0.25 11.63
C MET A 158 3.75 -1.08 10.91
N SER A 159 3.64 -2.18 11.65
CA SER A 159 3.30 -3.48 11.08
C SER A 159 1.94 -3.45 10.37
N ALA A 160 0.92 -2.88 11.01
CA ALA A 160 -0.39 -2.70 10.41
C ALA A 160 -0.37 -1.77 9.18
N PHE A 161 0.39 -0.68 9.26
CA PHE A 161 0.58 0.27 8.17
C PHE A 161 1.17 -0.42 6.92
N VAL A 162 2.28 -1.15 7.08
CA VAL A 162 2.95 -1.86 5.98
C VAL A 162 2.03 -2.92 5.37
N ARG A 163 1.33 -3.68 6.21
CA ARG A 163 0.37 -4.69 5.74
C ARG A 163 -0.75 -4.08 4.90
N GLU A 164 -1.34 -2.96 5.33
CA GLU A 164 -2.40 -2.30 4.57
C GLU A 164 -1.87 -1.69 3.26
N LEU A 165 -0.65 -1.15 3.24
CA LEU A 165 0.00 -0.69 2.01
C LEU A 165 0.23 -1.84 1.02
N GLN A 166 0.72 -2.98 1.49
CA GLN A 166 0.93 -4.18 0.67
C GLN A 166 -0.38 -4.72 0.10
N LYS A 167 -1.45 -4.74 0.88
CA LYS A 167 -2.80 -5.11 0.40
C LYS A 167 -3.29 -4.17 -0.68
N ALA A 168 -3.13 -2.86 -0.50
CA ALA A 168 -3.52 -1.87 -1.51
C ALA A 168 -2.78 -2.07 -2.84
N VAL A 169 -1.46 -2.32 -2.79
CA VAL A 169 -0.65 -2.63 -3.99
C VAL A 169 -1.10 -3.92 -4.65
N ARG A 170 -1.39 -4.97 -3.86
CA ARG A 170 -1.85 -6.26 -4.38
C ARG A 170 -3.21 -6.15 -5.07
N ASN A 171 -4.11 -5.35 -4.50
CA ASN A 171 -5.43 -5.10 -5.06
C ASN A 171 -5.36 -4.29 -6.37
N ASP A 172 -4.52 -3.26 -6.44
CA ASP A 172 -4.28 -2.50 -7.69
C ASP A 172 -3.71 -3.41 -8.80
N LYS A 173 -2.73 -4.26 -8.46
CA LYS A 173 -2.20 -5.27 -9.40
C LYS A 173 -3.28 -6.23 -9.89
N HIS A 174 -4.14 -6.73 -8.99
CA HIS A 174 -5.23 -7.63 -9.36
C HIS A 174 -6.25 -6.94 -10.27
N TYR A 175 -6.64 -5.70 -9.94
CA TYR A 175 -7.57 -4.92 -10.76
C TYR A 175 -7.06 -4.74 -12.19
N ARG A 176 -5.77 -4.38 -12.34
CA ARG A 176 -5.15 -4.26 -13.67
C ARG A 176 -5.16 -5.58 -14.42
N MET A 177 -4.72 -6.68 -13.82
CA MET A 177 -4.69 -7.98 -14.51
C MET A 177 -6.09 -8.46 -14.93
N THR A 178 -7.11 -8.23 -14.09
CA THR A 178 -8.49 -8.59 -14.40
C THR A 178 -9.05 -7.74 -15.54
N GLY A 179 -8.77 -6.43 -15.56
CA GLY A 179 -9.12 -5.55 -16.67
C GLY A 179 -8.49 -6.00 -17.99
N LEU A 180 -7.18 -6.26 -18.01
CA LEU A 180 -6.49 -6.79 -19.20
C LEU A 180 -7.12 -8.10 -19.70
N ARG A 181 -7.53 -9.00 -18.79
CA ARG A 181 -8.18 -10.27 -19.15
C ARG A 181 -9.56 -10.06 -19.78
N GLN A 182 -10.33 -9.10 -19.29
CA GLN A 182 -11.63 -8.74 -19.87
C GLN A 182 -11.44 -8.16 -21.27
N ASP A 183 -10.48 -7.26 -21.45
CA ASP A 183 -10.16 -6.67 -22.75
C ASP A 183 -9.74 -7.72 -23.78
N ILE A 184 -8.89 -8.69 -23.40
CA ILE A 184 -8.51 -9.81 -24.27
C ILE A 184 -9.71 -10.68 -24.62
N SER A 185 -10.62 -10.91 -23.68
CA SER A 185 -11.83 -11.71 -23.91
C SER A 185 -12.78 -11.00 -24.88
N LEU A 186 -13.00 -9.70 -24.69
CA LEU A 186 -13.82 -8.85 -25.56
C LEU A 186 -13.22 -8.74 -26.96
N GLU A 187 -11.91 -8.59 -27.08
CA GLU A 187 -11.21 -8.53 -28.36
C GLU A 187 -11.33 -9.86 -29.12
N ARG A 188 -11.24 -11.00 -28.42
CA ARG A 188 -11.49 -12.32 -29.02
C ARG A 188 -12.92 -12.46 -29.54
N GLU A 189 -13.90 -11.95 -28.81
CA GLU A 189 -15.30 -11.94 -29.25
C GLU A 189 -15.50 -11.05 -30.48
N ARG A 190 -14.89 -9.85 -30.50
CA ARG A 190 -14.90 -8.96 -31.67
C ARG A 190 -14.29 -9.63 -32.90
N GLN A 191 -13.14 -10.30 -32.74
CA GLN A 191 -12.50 -11.05 -33.84
C GLN A 191 -13.35 -12.23 -34.34
N ARG A 192 -14.05 -12.92 -33.43
CA ARG A 192 -15.01 -13.98 -33.80
C ARG A 192 -16.20 -13.41 -34.57
N ALA A 193 -16.75 -12.28 -34.12
CA ALA A 193 -17.89 -11.62 -34.78
C ALA A 193 -17.52 -10.98 -36.12
N ALA A 194 -16.28 -10.49 -36.26
CA ALA A 194 -15.76 -9.91 -37.50
C ALA A 194 -15.37 -10.98 -38.56
N ARG A 195 -15.33 -12.26 -38.18
CA ARG A 195 -15.06 -13.35 -39.13
C ARG A 195 -16.29 -13.56 -40.03
N PRO A 196 -16.18 -13.41 -41.36
CA PRO A 196 -17.31 -13.67 -42.25
C PRO A 196 -17.74 -15.14 -42.11
N ILE A 197 -19.05 -15.35 -41.93
CA ILE A 197 -19.70 -16.67 -41.95
C ILE A 197 -19.50 -17.24 -43.37
N GLY A 198 -18.40 -17.94 -43.59
CA GLY A 198 -18.02 -18.43 -44.92
C GLY A 198 -16.53 -18.71 -45.11
N SER A 199 -15.64 -18.26 -44.21
CA SER A 199 -14.20 -18.50 -44.37
C SER A 199 -13.70 -19.86 -43.83
N THR A 200 -14.59 -20.77 -43.46
CA THR A 200 -14.22 -22.12 -42.98
C THR A 200 -14.02 -23.05 -44.18
N GLY A 201 -12.93 -22.84 -44.92
CA GLY A 201 -12.56 -23.79 -45.97
C GLY A 201 -11.73 -23.22 -47.11
N CYS A 202 -10.49 -22.80 -46.84
CA CYS A 202 -9.44 -22.86 -47.88
C CYS A 202 -8.03 -22.83 -47.28
N CYS A 203 -7.75 -23.59 -46.22
CA CYS A 203 -6.36 -24.01 -45.98
C CYS A 203 -6.12 -25.25 -46.83
N SER A 204 -5.55 -25.01 -48.02
CA SER A 204 -4.99 -26.03 -48.88
C SER A 204 -4.05 -26.92 -48.05
N ARG A 205 -4.38 -28.21 -48.00
CA ARG A 205 -3.56 -29.26 -47.41
C ARG A 205 -2.38 -29.46 -48.37
N TYR A 206 -1.22 -28.90 -48.05
CA TYR A 206 0.01 -29.22 -48.77
C TYR A 206 0.40 -30.67 -48.43
N THR A 207 -0.02 -31.62 -49.26
CA THR A 207 0.57 -32.97 -49.29
C THR A 207 1.74 -32.93 -50.27
N PRO A 208 2.98 -33.22 -49.87
CA PRO A 208 4.05 -33.43 -50.85
C PRO A 208 3.79 -34.75 -51.58
N ASP A 209 3.71 -34.70 -52.90
CA ASP A 209 3.57 -35.86 -53.79
C ASP A 209 4.94 -36.56 -53.94
N PRO A 210 5.05 -37.90 -53.78
CA PRO A 210 6.33 -38.59 -53.85
C PRO A 210 6.63 -38.98 -55.30
N ALA A 211 7.09 -38.03 -56.12
CA ALA A 211 7.35 -38.27 -57.55
C ALA A 211 8.73 -37.79 -58.03
N TRP A 212 9.80 -38.05 -57.27
CA TRP A 212 11.17 -37.86 -57.78
C TRP A 212 12.16 -39.00 -57.49
N ALA A 213 11.69 -40.15 -57.01
CA ALA A 213 12.53 -41.34 -56.94
C ALA A 213 12.72 -41.97 -58.33
N ALA A 214 13.61 -41.42 -59.16
CA ALA A 214 14.40 -42.15 -60.16
C ALA A 214 15.29 -41.21 -60.99
N SER A 215 16.48 -41.71 -61.32
CA SER A 215 17.44 -41.21 -62.32
C SER A 215 18.22 -39.93 -61.92
N SER A 216 19.37 -40.07 -61.27
CA SER A 216 20.68 -40.44 -61.83
C SER A 216 21.49 -39.22 -62.32
N THR A 217 22.64 -39.07 -61.66
CA THR A 217 23.86 -38.41 -62.10
C THR A 217 24.00 -36.88 -61.94
N TRP A 218 25.13 -36.54 -61.32
CA TRP A 218 25.95 -35.34 -61.45
C TRP A 218 25.86 -34.22 -60.39
N ARG A 219 26.92 -34.23 -59.56
CA ARG A 219 27.94 -33.18 -59.36
C ARG A 219 27.49 -31.82 -58.82
N ASN A 220 28.07 -31.47 -57.67
CA ASN A 220 28.31 -30.08 -57.25
C ASN A 220 29.32 -29.43 -58.22
N PRO A 221 29.11 -28.17 -58.64
CA PRO A 221 30.00 -27.13 -58.12
C PRO A 221 29.35 -25.75 -57.88
N SER A 222 29.93 -25.09 -56.89
CA SER A 222 29.94 -23.65 -56.64
C SER A 222 30.24 -22.77 -57.87
N SER A 223 29.38 -21.78 -58.17
CA SER A 223 29.74 -20.45 -58.69
C SER A 223 28.50 -19.55 -58.82
N ALA A 224 28.57 -18.33 -58.26
CA ALA A 224 27.68 -17.19 -58.58
C ALA A 224 28.04 -16.62 -59.99
N PRO A 225 27.44 -15.53 -60.55
CA PRO A 225 26.38 -14.60 -60.08
C PRO A 225 25.32 -14.25 -61.18
N GLY A 226 24.39 -13.31 -60.89
CA GLY A 226 23.85 -12.39 -61.92
C GLY A 226 22.33 -12.35 -62.21
N SER A 227 21.72 -11.25 -61.74
CA SER A 227 20.81 -10.33 -62.45
C SER A 227 19.45 -10.74 -63.06
N SER A 228 18.44 -9.93 -62.67
CA SER A 228 17.31 -9.40 -63.49
C SER A 228 16.15 -10.38 -63.79
N THR A 229 14.88 -10.02 -63.93
CA THR A 229 14.11 -8.77 -63.81
C THR A 229 12.65 -9.16 -63.55
N SER A 230 11.90 -8.23 -62.97
CA SER A 230 10.42 -8.04 -62.95
C SER A 230 9.54 -8.92 -63.85
N HIS A 231 8.37 -9.31 -63.34
CA HIS A 231 7.07 -9.01 -64.00
C HIS A 231 5.99 -8.78 -62.94
N ASN A 232 5.50 -7.53 -62.90
CA ASN A 232 4.26 -7.10 -62.27
C ASN A 232 3.09 -7.54 -63.18
N CYS A 233 2.00 -8.05 -62.60
CA CYS A 233 0.71 -8.10 -63.30
C CYS A 233 -0.42 -7.63 -62.38
N CYS A 234 -1.07 -6.56 -62.86
CA CYS A 234 -2.40 -6.05 -62.53
C CYS A 234 -2.62 -5.30 -61.20
N SER A 235 -2.33 -4.01 -61.29
CA SER A 235 -3.08 -2.90 -60.71
C SER A 235 -4.42 -2.63 -61.42
N THR A 236 -5.43 -2.19 -60.67
CA THR A 236 -6.42 -1.13 -61.03
C THR A 236 -7.10 -0.73 -59.70
N SER A 237 -6.66 0.31 -58.98
CA SER A 237 -6.99 1.75 -59.11
C SER A 237 -8.48 2.01 -59.33
N THR A 238 -9.19 2.66 -58.39
CA THR A 238 -9.34 4.13 -58.31
C THR A 238 -10.00 4.48 -56.95
N THR A 239 -9.93 5.64 -56.29
CA THR A 239 -8.92 6.67 -55.95
C THR A 239 -9.74 7.86 -55.37
N ILE A 240 -9.53 8.17 -54.08
CA ILE A 240 -9.42 9.51 -53.44
C ILE A 240 -10.59 10.52 -53.49
N LEU A 241 -10.91 11.12 -52.32
CA LEU A 241 -10.90 12.58 -51.96
C LEU A 241 -11.79 12.77 -50.70
N SER A 242 -11.26 12.88 -49.48
CA SER A 242 -10.60 14.03 -48.80
C SER A 242 -11.52 15.22 -48.41
N ARG A 243 -11.43 15.56 -47.11
CA ARG A 243 -11.77 16.84 -46.41
C ARG A 243 -13.25 17.17 -46.14
N CYS A 244 -13.59 17.30 -44.85
CA CYS A 244 -13.85 18.61 -44.24
C CYS A 244 -13.92 18.54 -42.71
N SER A 245 -13.15 19.40 -42.08
CA SER A 245 -13.17 19.79 -40.67
C SER A 245 -14.33 20.74 -40.36
N THR A 246 -14.94 20.66 -39.18
CA THR A 246 -15.10 21.82 -38.25
C THR A 246 -15.61 21.40 -36.86
N PRO A 247 -15.25 22.15 -35.80
CA PRO A 247 -15.68 21.96 -34.40
C PRO A 247 -16.78 22.97 -34.01
N TRP A 248 -17.74 22.62 -33.14
CA TRP A 248 -18.56 23.62 -32.41
C TRP A 248 -18.90 23.17 -30.98
N THR A 249 -18.75 24.13 -30.06
CA THR A 249 -18.97 24.12 -28.60
C THR A 249 -20.44 24.37 -28.19
N LYS A 250 -20.74 24.06 -26.91
CA LYS A 250 -21.94 24.32 -26.06
C LYS A 250 -22.85 25.53 -26.41
N SER A 251 -24.19 25.39 -26.22
CA SER A 251 -24.98 26.14 -25.20
C SER A 251 -26.48 25.74 -25.12
N ILE A 252 -26.96 25.54 -23.88
CA ILE A 252 -28.26 25.90 -23.24
C ILE A 252 -29.60 25.67 -23.98
N ALA A 253 -30.47 24.86 -23.33
CA ALA A 253 -31.82 25.24 -22.91
C ALA A 253 -32.08 24.60 -21.54
#